data_AF-A0A3N4K643-F1
#
_entry.id   AF-A0A3N4K643-F1
#
_cell.length_a   1.000
_cell.length_b   1.000
_cell.length_c   1.000
_cell.angle_alpha   90.00
_cell.angle_beta   90.00
_cell.angle_gamma   90.00
#
_symmetry.space_group_name_H-M   'P 1'
#
loop_
_entity.id
_entity.type
_entity.pdbx_description
1 polymer ?
#
loop_
_entity_poly.entity_id
_entity_poly.type
_entity_poly.pdbx_seq_one_letter_code
_entity_poly.pdbx_strand_id
1 'polypeptide(L)'
;MNTVQALLYTHSGQLLVLVTALTTPGVTIWDNHRGHNHAANNFDTKINTKINDVNTKIDGVRGDIDCIERKLENSQSMILITGFHTMNALDRNKKPMREWLQRFERCVQSGG
;
A
#
# COMPACT_ATOMS: atom_id res chain seq x y z
N MET A 1 -24.65 15.22 -47.03
CA MET A 1 -24.72 13.77 -46.77
C MET A 1 -23.33 13.23 -47.06
N ASN A 2 -22.58 12.79 -46.05
CA ASN A 2 -21.19 12.36 -46.24
C ASN A 2 -21.18 10.83 -46.17
N THR A 3 -20.91 10.17 -47.29
CA THR A 3 -20.81 8.71 -47.38
C THR A 3 -19.39 8.26 -47.04
N VAL A 4 -19.23 7.46 -45.98
CA VAL A 4 -17.97 6.81 -45.63
C VAL A 4 -18.02 5.37 -46.14
N GLN A 5 -17.07 4.99 -47.00
CA GLN A 5 -16.92 3.60 -47.44
C GLN A 5 -16.09 2.83 -46.41
N ALA A 6 -16.66 1.78 -45.83
CA ALA A 6 -15.92 0.84 -44.99
C ALA A 6 -15.74 -0.48 -45.75
N LEU A 7 -14.49 -0.96 -45.83
CA LEU A 7 -14.18 -2.30 -46.31
C LEU A 7 -14.29 -3.30 -45.16
N LEU A 8 -15.16 -4.29 -45.29
CA LEU A 8 -15.22 -5.43 -44.37
C LEU A 8 -14.55 -6.65 -45.02
N TYR A 9 -13.55 -7.18 -44.34
CA TYR A 9 -12.86 -8.40 -44.75
C TYR A 9 -13.60 -9.60 -44.17
N THR A 10 -14.23 -10.42 -45.02
CA THR A 10 -14.91 -11.63 -44.57
C THR A 10 -13.95 -12.81 -44.52
N HIS A 11 -14.24 -13.78 -43.65
CA HIS A 11 -13.39 -14.94 -43.40
C HIS A 11 -13.18 -15.86 -44.63
N SER A 12 -13.90 -15.60 -45.73
CA SER A 12 -13.80 -16.26 -47.04
C SER A 12 -12.94 -15.52 -48.07
N GLY A 13 -12.22 -14.45 -47.69
CA GLY A 13 -11.32 -13.70 -48.58
C GLY A 13 -12.02 -12.83 -49.62
N GLN A 14 -13.35 -12.70 -49.55
CA GLN A 14 -14.12 -11.81 -50.41
C GLN A 14 -14.30 -10.44 -49.75
N LEU A 15 -13.92 -9.41 -50.49
CA LEU A 15 -13.93 -8.02 -50.06
C LEU A 15 -15.29 -7.42 -50.45
N LEU A 16 -16.17 -7.28 -49.45
CA LEU A 16 -17.52 -6.77 -49.65
C LEU A 16 -17.53 -5.27 -49.41
N VAL A 17 -17.73 -4.47 -50.46
CA VAL A 17 -17.89 -3.02 -50.34
C VAL A 17 -19.33 -2.75 -49.92
N LEU A 18 -19.57 -2.62 -48.62
CA LEU A 18 -20.86 -2.26 -48.08
C LEU A 18 -20.99 -0.73 -48.02
N VAL A 19 -21.72 -0.14 -48.95
CA VAL A 19 -22.05 1.30 -48.88
C VAL A 19 -23.24 1.47 -47.94
N THR A 20 -22.98 1.52 -46.64
CA THR A 20 -24.00 1.89 -45.64
C THR A 20 -24.03 3.40 -45.46
N ALA A 21 -25.18 4.02 -45.72
CA ALA A 21 -25.46 5.39 -45.30
C ALA A 21 -25.58 5.43 -43.77
N LEU A 22 -24.46 5.60 -43.08
CA LEU A 22 -24.46 5.90 -41.65
C LEU A 22 -25.02 7.32 -41.48
N THR A 23 -26.26 7.41 -40.99
CA THR A 23 -26.76 8.68 -40.47
C THR A 23 -25.87 9.12 -39.31
N THR A 24 -25.71 10.43 -39.12
CA THR A 24 -24.95 11.07 -38.04
C THR A 24 -25.03 10.39 -36.66
N PRO A 25 -26.16 9.82 -36.19
CA PRO A 25 -26.21 9.09 -34.91
C PRO A 25 -25.31 7.84 -34.82
N GLY A 26 -25.01 7.14 -35.92
CA GLY A 26 -24.18 5.92 -35.85
C GLY A 26 -22.71 6.17 -35.54
N VAL A 27 -22.14 7.25 -36.11
CA VAL A 27 -20.76 7.68 -35.87
C VAL A 27 -20.62 8.28 -34.46
N THR A 28 -21.60 9.07 -34.01
CA THR A 28 -21.58 9.65 -32.66
C THR A 28 -21.71 8.58 -31.57
N ILE A 29 -22.48 7.50 -31.79
CA ILE A 29 -22.57 6.38 -30.83
C ILE A 29 -21.23 5.63 -30.69
N TRP A 30 -20.54 5.34 -31.80
CA TRP A 30 -19.23 4.67 -31.76
C TRP A 30 -18.14 5.51 -31.09
N ASP A 31 -18.08 6.80 -31.42
CA ASP A 31 -17.11 7.73 -30.81
C ASP A 31 -17.38 7.91 -29.31
N ASN A 32 -18.65 7.96 -28.89
CA ASN A 32 -19.03 7.99 -27.47
C ASN A 32 -18.64 6.70 -26.74
N HIS A 33 -18.82 5.53 -27.36
CA HIS A 33 -18.40 4.25 -26.79
C HIS A 33 -16.88 4.19 -26.58
N ARG A 34 -16.10 4.60 -27.59
CA ARG A 34 -14.64 4.70 -27.48
C ARG A 34 -14.22 5.70 -26.40
N GLY A 35 -14.87 6.87 -26.34
CA GLY A 35 -14.62 7.90 -25.33
C GLY A 35 -14.88 7.42 -23.91
N HIS A 36 -16.02 6.76 -23.68
CA HIS A 36 -16.35 6.16 -22.38
C HIS A 36 -15.36 5.07 -21.96
N ASN A 37 -15.00 4.15 -22.86
CA ASN A 37 -14.02 3.11 -22.56
C ASN A 37 -12.64 3.69 -22.22
N HIS A 38 -12.22 4.74 -22.93
CA HIS A 38 -10.97 5.43 -22.63
C HIS A 38 -11.02 6.13 -21.25
N ALA A 39 -12.14 6.77 -20.91
CA ALA A 39 -12.32 7.41 -19.61
C ALA A 39 -12.31 6.38 -18.46
N ALA A 40 -13.00 5.25 -18.64
CA ALA A 40 -13.03 4.14 -17.68
C ALA A 40 -11.63 3.57 -17.45
N ASN A 41 -10.88 3.27 -18.52
CA ASN A 41 -9.53 2.74 -18.43
C ASN A 41 -8.56 3.71 -17.74
N ASN A 42 -8.67 5.01 -18.02
CA ASN A 42 -7.86 6.04 -17.36
C ASN A 42 -8.17 6.14 -15.86
N PHE A 43 -9.45 6.04 -15.50
CA PHE A 43 -9.88 6.03 -14.11
C PHE A 43 -9.35 4.80 -13.37
N ASP A 44 -9.50 3.61 -13.96
CA ASP A 44 -8.98 2.35 -13.42
C ASP A 44 -7.46 2.42 -13.21
N THR A 45 -6.73 2.91 -14.21
CA THR A 45 -5.27 3.12 -14.13
C THR A 45 -4.90 4.06 -12.97
N LYS A 46 -5.61 5.18 -12.80
CA LYS A 46 -5.34 6.13 -11.71
C LYS A 46 -5.64 5.53 -10.34
N ILE A 47 -6.72 4.76 -10.21
CA ILE A 47 -7.05 4.04 -8.98
C ILE A 47 -5.96 3.04 -8.65
N ASN A 48 -5.56 2.20 -9.60
CA ASN A 48 -4.53 1.18 -9.40
C ASN A 48 -3.20 1.81 -8.97
N THR A 49 -2.79 2.93 -9.59
CA THR A 49 -1.60 3.67 -9.15
C THR A 49 -1.71 4.17 -7.71
N LYS A 50 -2.87 4.71 -7.31
CA LYS A 50 -3.07 5.18 -5.92
C LYS A 50 -3.10 4.03 -4.92
N ILE A 51 -3.72 2.91 -5.27
CA ILE A 51 -3.72 1.70 -4.44
C ILE A 51 -2.29 1.20 -4.24
N ASN A 52 -1.47 1.18 -5.29
CA ASN A 52 -0.07 0.77 -5.20
C ASN A 52 0.77 1.72 -4.34
N ASP A 53 0.55 3.04 -4.42
CA ASP A 53 1.21 4.02 -3.53
C ASP A 53 0.82 3.80 -2.06
N VAL A 54 -0.46 3.54 -1.78
CA VAL A 54 -0.93 3.20 -0.43
C VAL A 54 -0.32 1.90 0.07
N ASN A 55 -0.29 0.84 -0.75
CA ASN A 55 0.33 -0.43 -0.38
C ASN A 55 1.82 -0.25 -0.05
N THR A 56 2.55 0.52 -0.86
CA THR A 56 3.97 0.82 -0.61
C THR A 56 4.17 1.54 0.72
N LYS A 57 3.29 2.48 1.07
CA LYS A 57 3.33 3.19 2.37
C LYS A 57 3.01 2.26 3.53
N ILE A 58 2.03 1.36 3.38
CA ILE A 58 1.67 0.35 4.38
C ILE A 58 2.85 -0.59 4.64
N ASP A 59 3.50 -1.07 3.59
CA ASP A 59 4.68 -1.93 3.72
C ASP A 59 5.83 -1.21 4.43
N GLY A 60 6.03 0.08 4.14
CA GLY A 60 6.98 0.93 4.87
C GLY A 60 6.66 1.05 6.36
N VAL A 61 5.41 1.39 6.70
CA VAL A 61 4.96 1.49 8.10
C VAL A 61 5.12 0.16 8.83
N ARG A 62 4.82 -0.97 8.18
CA ARG A 62 5.03 -2.31 8.75
C ARG A 62 6.50 -2.55 9.07
N GLY A 63 7.41 -2.21 8.14
CA GLY A 63 8.85 -2.32 8.38
C GLY A 63 9.35 -1.44 9.54
N ASP A 64 8.79 -0.23 9.69
CA ASP A 64 9.11 0.64 10.82
C ASP A 64 8.65 0.05 12.15
N ILE A 65 7.44 -0.54 12.20
CA ILE A 65 6.91 -1.24 13.37
C ILE A 65 7.82 -2.41 13.76
N ASP A 66 8.16 -3.29 12.82
CA ASP A 66 9.04 -4.44 13.07
C ASP A 66 10.41 -3.99 13.61
N CYS A 67 10.94 -2.87 13.09
CA CYS A 67 12.19 -2.28 13.58
C CYS A 67 12.08 -1.74 15.01
N ILE A 68 10.97 -1.08 15.34
CA ILE A 68 10.68 -0.56 16.69
C ILE A 68 10.53 -1.72 17.68
N GLU A 69 9.77 -2.76 17.33
CA GLU A 69 9.58 -3.95 18.17
C GLU A 69 10.93 -4.60 18.52
N ARG A 70 11.79 -4.85 17.52
CA ARG A 70 13.12 -5.40 17.74
C ARG A 70 14.01 -4.50 18.63
N LYS A 71 13.93 -3.18 18.47
CA LYS A 71 14.67 -2.23 19.31
C LYS A 71 14.16 -2.25 20.75
N LEU A 72 12.86 -2.41 20.94
CA LEU A 72 12.23 -2.52 22.25
C LEU A 72 12.67 -3.81 22.95
N GLU A 73 12.61 -4.96 22.27
CA GLU A 73 13.09 -6.25 22.79
C GLU A 73 14.57 -6.18 23.20
N ASN A 74 15.42 -5.61 22.33
CA ASN A 74 16.84 -5.42 22.64
C ASN A 74 17.05 -4.52 23.87
N SER A 75 16.25 -3.46 24.00
CA SER A 75 16.34 -2.55 25.14
C SER A 75 15.90 -3.24 26.43
N GLN A 76 14.81 -4.01 26.39
CA GLN A 76 14.35 -4.82 27.53
C GLN A 76 15.40 -5.85 27.96
N SER A 77 16.03 -6.53 27.00
CA SER A 77 17.12 -7.47 27.25
C SER A 77 18.32 -6.80 27.94
N MET A 78 18.77 -5.65 27.42
CA MET A 78 19.86 -4.88 28.01
C MET A 78 19.55 -4.44 29.44
N ILE A 79 18.32 -4.02 29.72
CA ILE A 79 17.86 -3.65 31.06
C ILE A 79 17.96 -4.83 32.03
N LEU A 80 17.48 -6.02 31.62
CA LEU A 80 17.55 -7.25 32.42
C LEU A 80 18.99 -7.67 32.72
N ILE A 81 19.84 -7.71 31.70
CA ILE A 81 21.27 -8.08 31.84
C ILE A 81 22.00 -7.09 32.74
N THR A 82 21.78 -5.79 32.55
CA THR A 82 22.39 -4.74 33.37
C THR A 82 21.92 -4.85 34.82
N GLY A 83 20.64 -5.11 35.04
CA GLY A 83 20.07 -5.39 36.36
C GLY A 83 20.76 -6.58 37.02
N PHE A 84 20.90 -7.71 36.33
CA PHE A 84 21.58 -8.91 36.82
C PHE A 84 23.03 -8.64 37.25
N HIS A 85 23.82 -7.98 36.41
CA HIS A 85 25.20 -7.66 36.75
C HIS A 85 25.31 -6.68 37.92
N THR A 86 24.45 -5.66 37.95
CA THR A 86 24.45 -4.67 39.03
C THR A 86 24.03 -5.32 40.36
N MET A 87 23.06 -6.23 40.35
CA MET A 87 22.66 -7.01 41.53
C MET A 87 23.80 -7.86 42.08
N ASN A 88 24.54 -8.55 41.22
CA ASN A 88 25.68 -9.37 41.63
C ASN A 88 26.84 -8.53 42.18
N ALA A 89 27.00 -7.28 41.73
CA ALA A 89 28.04 -6.37 42.23
C ALA A 89 27.70 -5.72 43.58
N LEU A 90 26.43 -5.69 43.99
CA LEU A 90 25.97 -5.06 45.24
C LEU A 90 25.95 -6.07 46.39
N ASP A 91 27.12 -6.54 46.81
CA ASP A 91 27.30 -7.59 47.83
C ASP A 91 26.75 -7.20 49.24
N ARG A 92 26.64 -5.89 49.56
CA ARG A 92 26.15 -5.42 50.89
C ARG A 92 25.12 -4.30 50.88
N ASN A 93 25.25 -3.28 50.02
CA ASN A 93 24.30 -2.16 50.00
C ASN A 93 23.24 -2.34 48.91
N LYS A 94 22.08 -2.90 49.29
CA LYS A 94 20.94 -3.13 48.37
C LYS A 94 20.03 -1.91 48.17
N LYS A 95 20.36 -0.73 48.75
CA LYS A 95 19.54 0.48 48.62
C LYS A 95 19.38 0.95 47.16
N PRO A 96 20.45 1.03 46.34
CA PRO A 96 20.32 1.44 44.94
C PRO A 96 19.40 0.49 44.14
N MET A 97 19.40 -0.80 44.47
CA MET A 97 18.53 -1.79 43.82
C MET A 97 17.05 -1.56 44.13
N ARG A 98 16.71 -1.28 45.39
CA ARG A 98 15.31 -0.99 45.76
C ARG A 98 14.79 0.27 45.08
N GLU A 99 15.62 1.31 45.00
CA GLU A 99 15.26 2.54 44.30
C GLU A 99 15.11 2.32 42.79
N TRP A 100 15.96 1.49 42.19
CA TRP A 100 15.85 1.11 40.78
C TRP A 100 14.58 0.31 40.50
N LEU A 101 14.27 -0.72 41.30
CA LEU A 101 13.03 -1.51 41.19
C LEU A 101 11.78 -0.63 41.32
N GLN A 102 11.73 0.26 42.32
CA GLN A 102 10.62 1.19 42.48
C GLN A 102 10.45 2.17 41.31
N ARG A 103 11.53 2.54 40.63
CA ARG A 103 11.45 3.34 39.39
C ARG A 103 10.94 2.50 38.24
N PHE A 104 11.43 1.27 38.10
CA PHE A 104 11.01 0.33 37.07
C PHE A 104 9.51 -0.03 37.19
N GLU A 105 9.04 -0.40 38.38
CA GLU A 105 7.63 -0.71 38.66
C GLU A 105 6.72 0.49 38.35
N ARG A 106 7.16 1.71 38.69
CA ARG A 106 6.43 2.93 38.32
C ARG A 106 6.34 3.12 36.81
N CYS A 107 7.43 2.90 36.07
CA CYS A 107 7.42 2.97 34.61
C CYS A 107 6.47 1.94 33.98
N VAL A 108 6.42 0.72 34.52
CA VAL A 108 5.48 -0.32 34.07
C VAL A 108 4.03 0.07 34.34
N GLN A 109 3.73 0.61 35.52
CA GLN A 109 2.38 1.04 35.88
C GLN A 109 1.89 2.26 35.10
N SER A 110 2.80 3.16 34.69
CA SER A 110 2.45 4.33 33.88
C SER A 110 2.27 4.01 32.38
N GLY A 111 2.42 2.75 31.97
CA GLY A 111 2.15 2.31 30.60
C GLY A 111 3.31 2.43 29.62
N GLY A 112 4.48 2.95 30.03
CA GLY A 112 5.63 3.15 29.15
C GLY A 112 5.43 4.22 28.08
#